data_AF-A0A258IMX7-F1
#
_entry.id   AF-A0A258IMX7-F1
#
_cell.length_a   1.000
_cell.length_b   1.000
_cell.length_c   1.000
_cell.angle_alpha   90.00
_cell.angle_beta   90.00
_cell.angle_gamma   90.00
#
_symmetry.space_group_name_H-M   'P 1'
#
loop_
_entity.id
_entity.type
_entity.pdbx_description
1 polymer ?
#
loop_
_entity_poly.entity_id
_entity_poly.type
_entity_poly.pdbx_seq_one_letter_code
_entity_poly.pdbx_strand_id
1 'polypeptide(L)' 'MWAIAVILLNALSGPEAHVVTKAGLFTSEDSCKAGLAAGVPARLEGEAVQQFKDGYRRFVCVRVGGADLFQRAK' A
#
# COMPACT_ATOMS: atom_id res chain seq x y z
N MET A 1 0.75 7.18 -12.03
CA MET A 1 1.15 5.89 -11.45
C MET A 1 0.80 5.87 -9.98
N TRP A 2 0.36 4.72 -9.49
CA TRP A 2 -0.16 4.50 -8.14
C TRP A 2 0.54 3.29 -7.54
N ALA A 3 0.69 3.27 -6.22
CA ALA A 3 1.25 2.15 -5.47
C ALA A 3 0.39 1.90 -4.24
N ILE A 4 0.38 0.66 -3.78
CA ILE A 4 -0.21 0.34 -2.48
C ILE A 4 0.83 0.62 -1.41
N ALA A 5 0.47 1.44 -0.42
CA ALA A 5 1.25 1.63 0.79
C ALA A 5 0.52 1.01 1.98
N VAL A 6 1.28 0.45 2.92
CA VAL A 6 0.80 0.08 4.25
C VAL A 6 1.21 1.16 5.23
N ILE A 7 0.30 1.53 6.11
CA ILE A 7 0.51 2.44 7.23
C ILE A 7 0.24 1.65 8.50
N LEU A 8 1.20 1.64 9.41
CA LEU A 8 1.08 1.05 10.74
C LEU A 8 1.27 2.17 11.77
N LEU A 9 0.38 2.28 12.74
CA LEU A 9 0.52 3.24 13.83
C LEU A 9 0.86 2.52 15.14
N ASN A 10 2.06 2.78 15.65
CA ASN A 10 2.54 2.24 16.91
C ASN A 10 2.67 3.36 17.95
N ALA A 11 2.28 3.09 19.20
CA ALA A 11 2.26 4.10 20.26
C ALA A 11 3.65 4.67 20.60
N LEU A 12 4.72 3.88 20.45
CA LEU A 12 6.09 4.26 20.83
C LEU A 12 6.98 4.66 19.64
N SER A 13 6.81 4.02 18.48
CA SER A 13 7.61 4.32 17.27
C SER A 13 6.93 5.29 16.30
N GLY A 14 5.65 5.62 16.51
CA GLY A 14 4.89 6.51 15.63
C GLY A 14 4.37 5.81 14.36
N PRO A 15 4.04 6.58 13.32
CA PRO A 15 3.55 6.02 12.06
C PRO A 15 4.71 5.47 11.20
N GLU A 16 4.55 4.22 10.77
CA GLU A 16 5.43 3.53 9.84
C GLU A 16 4.71 3.36 8.50
N ALA A 17 5.38 3.71 7.39
CA ALA A 17 4.82 3.60 6.05
C ALA A 17 5.75 2.81 5.13
N HIS A 18 5.20 1.79 4.46
CA HIS A 18 5.96 0.96 3.51
C HIS A 18 5.20 0.77 2.19
N VAL A 19 5.92 0.74 1.08
CA VAL A 19 5.33 0.40 -0.22
C VAL A 19 5.21 -1.12 -0.35
N VAL A 20 4.03 -1.61 -0.74
CA VAL A 20 3.78 -3.02 -1.01
C VAL A 20 4.28 -3.37 -2.41
N THR A 21 5.58 -3.58 -2.53
CA THR A 21 6.27 -3.80 -3.82
C THR A 21 5.78 -5.02 -4.59
N LYS A 22 5.37 -6.09 -3.88
CA LYS A 22 4.82 -7.32 -4.48
C LYS A 22 3.51 -7.12 -5.24
N ALA A 23 2.78 -6.03 -5.02
CA ALA A 23 1.55 -5.73 -5.75
C ALA A 23 1.82 -4.97 -7.06
N GLY A 24 3.04 -4.47 -7.26
CA GLY A 24 3.43 -3.70 -8.43
C GLY A 24 2.95 -2.24 -8.40
N LEU A 25 3.14 -1.58 -9.54
CA LEU A 25 2.72 -0.21 -9.79
C LEU A 25 1.51 -0.20 -10.73
N PHE A 26 0.57 0.68 -10.46
CA PHE A 26 -0.71 0.76 -11.15
C PHE A 26 -0.81 2.04 -11.97
N THR A 27 -1.53 2.01 -13.09
CA THR A 27 -1.67 3.18 -13.97
C THR A 27 -2.77 4.11 -13.48
N SER A 28 -3.80 3.60 -12.78
CA SER A 28 -4.93 4.35 -12.23
C SER A 28 -5.17 4.07 -10.74
N GLU A 29 -5.93 4.95 -10.08
CA GLU A 29 -6.31 4.74 -8.68
C GLU A 29 -7.22 3.51 -8.55
N ASP A 30 -8.17 3.34 -9.47
CA ASP A 30 -9.11 2.22 -9.44
C ASP A 30 -8.42 0.86 -9.62
N SER A 31 -7.42 0.79 -10.51
CA SER A 31 -6.62 -0.44 -10.68
C SER A 31 -5.79 -0.74 -9.43
N CYS A 32 -5.28 0.29 -8.75
CA CYS A 32 -4.64 0.11 -7.45
C CYS A 32 -5.61 -0.41 -6.39
N LYS A 33 -6.82 0.16 -6.29
CA LYS A 33 -7.86 -0.27 -5.34
C LYS A 33 -8.30 -1.71 -5.61
N ALA A 34 -8.42 -2.10 -6.88
CA ALA A 34 -8.70 -3.48 -7.27
C ALA A 34 -7.56 -4.43 -6.86
N GLY A 35 -6.30 -4.04 -7.09
CA GLY A 35 -5.13 -4.80 -6.64
C GLY A 35 -5.03 -4.93 -5.12
N LEU A 36 -5.42 -3.87 -4.39
CA LEU A 36 -5.53 -3.86 -2.94
C LEU A 36 -6.55 -4.90 -2.45
N ALA A 37 -7.76 -4.83 -2.98
CA ALA A 37 -8.86 -5.73 -2.60
C ALA A 37 -8.53 -7.19 -2.91
N ALA A 38 -7.86 -7.46 -4.03
CA ALA A 38 -7.53 -8.81 -4.45
C ALA A 38 -6.35 -9.43 -3.68
N GLY A 39 -5.38 -8.62 -3.25
CA GLY A 39 -4.06 -9.13 -2.85
C GLY A 39 -3.70 -8.94 -1.39
N VAL A 40 -4.25 -7.93 -0.71
CA VAL A 40 -3.71 -7.52 0.59
C VAL A 40 -4.30 -8.31 1.76
N PRO A 41 -5.63 -8.43 1.94
CA PRO A 41 -6.19 -9.16 3.07
C PRO A 41 -5.79 -10.64 3.09
N ALA A 42 -5.65 -11.25 1.91
CA ALA A 42 -5.32 -12.66 1.74
C ALA A 42 -3.84 -13.01 2.02
N ARG A 43 -2.95 -12.01 2.10
CA ARG A 43 -1.50 -12.20 2.32
C ARG A 43 -1.06 -11.81 3.74
N LEU A 44 -1.99 -11.35 4.57
CA LEU A 44 -1.72 -11.06 5.97
C LEU A 44 -1.67 -12.37 6.76
N GLU A 45 -0.63 -12.53 7.58
CA GLU A 45 -0.47 -13.68 8.46
C GLU A 45 -0.12 -13.21 9.87
N GLY A 46 -0.47 -14.03 10.87
CA GLY A 46 -0.15 -13.78 12.29
C GLY A 46 -0.63 -12.41 12.79
N GLU A 47 0.28 -11.69 13.45
CA GLU A 47 0.02 -10.39 14.09
C GLU A 47 -0.51 -9.34 13.09
N ALA A 48 -0.07 -9.40 11.83
CA ALA A 48 -0.48 -8.43 10.81
C ALA A 48 -1.98 -8.52 10.48
N VAL A 49 -2.60 -9.70 10.63
CA VAL A 49 -4.06 -9.89 10.48
C VAL A 49 -4.78 -9.16 11.60
N GLN A 50 -4.31 -9.32 12.84
CA GLN A 50 -4.95 -8.75 14.00
C GLN A 50 -4.81 -7.22 14.00
N GLN A 51 -3.61 -6.70 13.71
CA GLN A 51 -3.38 -5.26 13.53
C GLN A 51 -4.29 -4.64 12.44
N PHE A 52 -4.59 -5.39 11.37
CA PHE A 52 -5.51 -4.92 10.32
C PHE A 52 -6.96 -4.89 10.81
N LYS A 53 -7.41 -5.93 11.53
CA LYS A 53 -8.75 -6.01 12.14
C LYS A 53 -8.97 -4.90 13.16
N ASP A 54 -7.98 -4.65 14.01
CA ASP A 54 -8.03 -3.62 15.05
C ASP A 54 -7.82 -2.19 14.50
N GLY A 55 -7.42 -2.10 13.22
CA GLY A 55 -7.33 -0.85 12.48
C GLY A 55 -6.01 -0.10 12.63
N TYR A 56 -5.03 -0.66 13.34
CA TYR A 56 -3.67 -0.11 13.47
C TYR A 56 -2.87 -0.23 12.18
N ARG A 57 -3.17 -1.25 11.37
CA ARG A 57 -2.60 -1.47 10.04
C ARG A 57 -3.64 -1.14 8.98
N ARG A 58 -3.34 -0.19 8.10
CA ARG A 58 -4.19 0.20 6.98
C ARG A 58 -3.42 0.14 5.68
N PHE A 59 -4.13 -0.13 4.60
CA PHE A 59 -3.56 -0.13 3.27
C PHE A 59 -4.29 0.87 2.40
N VAL A 60 -3.51 1.66 1.67
CA VAL A 60 -4.01 2.79 0.90
C VAL A 60 -3.34 2.83 -0.45
N CYS A 61 -4.08 3.30 -1.44
CA CYS A 61 -3.53 3.62 -2.75
C CYS A 61 -2.99 5.03 -2.74
N VAL A 62 -1.71 5.17 -3.06
CA VAL A 62 -1.00 6.46 -3.04
C VAL A 62 -0.45 6.74 -4.43
N ARG A 63 -0.64 7.98 -4.90
CA ARG A 63 -0.05 8.43 -6.16
C ARG A 63 1.45 8.57 -5.98
N VAL A 64 2.22 7.94 -6.88
CA VAL A 64 3.68 8.02 -6.87
C VAL A 64 4.09 9.39 -7.41
N GLY A 65 4.71 10.23 -6.57
CA GLY A 65 5.30 11.50 -6.97
C GLY A 65 6.48 11.29 -7.92
N GLY A 66 6.62 12.13 -8.94
CA GLY A 66 7.68 12.02 -9.96
C GLY A 66 7.52 10.86 -10.95
N ALA A 67 6.38 10.14 -10.93
CA ALA A 67 6.12 9.07 -11.88
C ALA A 67 6.07 9.53 -13.35
N ASP A 68 5.78 10.80 -13.58
CA ASP A 68 5.83 11.47 -14.87
C ASP A 68 7.26 11.56 -15.44
N LEU A 69 8.29 11.59 -14.57
CA LEU A 69 9.69 11.56 -14.99
C LEU A 69 10.06 10.21 -15.63
N PHE A 70 9.49 9.11 -15.14
CA PHE A 70 9.70 7.77 -15.71
C PHE A 70 9.02 7.60 -17.08
N GLN A 71 7.94 8.33 -17.36
CA GLN A 71 7.26 8.29 -18.66
C GLN A 71 7.98 9.13 -19.71
N ARG A 72 8.70 10.19 -19.31
CA ARG A 72 9.45 11.08 -20.22
C ARG A 72 10.83 10.54 -20.59
N ALA A 73 11.38 9.62 -19.81
CA ALA A 73 12.68 9.00 -20.04
C ALA A 73 12.62 7.75 -20.95
N LYS A 74 11.44 7.45 -21.52
CA LYS A 74 11.17 6.29 -22.37
C LYS A 74 10.77 6.73 -23.77
#